data_AF-A0A432SZX4-F1
#
_entry.id   AF-A0A432SZX4-F1
#
_cell.length_a   1.000
_cell.length_b   1.000
_cell.length_c   1.000
_cell.angle_alpha   90.00
_cell.angle_beta   90.00
_cell.angle_gamma   90.00
#
_symmetry.space_group_name_H-M   'P 1'
#
loop_
_entity.id
_entity.type
_entity.pdbx_description
1 polymer ?
#
loop_
_entity_poly.entity_id
_entity_poly.type
_entity_poly.pdbx_seq_one_letter_code
_entity_poly.pdbx_strand_id
1 'polypeptide(L)'
;MKPVHFLSNSPKINNIVKGFTLTRSLFVSSLLVGKEHTGKKTLIGMLFPNSITVDASSKEELILALKKHNEIIIYNFENLKYFEDLNFENKRIIAIANHIDNSQKIEKKFAFIYHMPSLEEREDLDLLIEYFQNEIQKELMLDYPIKLDKKNLDLSTNIQSLKASMYRQLINKTLNSDDIEHILFEYLLNNIDGNNAYREYLFLFERPLIKAGLKKYKSQLKLSSILGLNRNTLRKKIQEHDLD
;
A
#
# COMPACT_ATOMS: atom_id res chain seq x y z
N MET A 1 21.55 -6.28 6.27
CA MET A 1 20.20 -6.37 5.64
C MET A 1 20.27 -7.40 4.53
N LYS A 2 19.31 -8.34 4.44
CA LYS A 2 19.21 -9.24 3.27
C LYS A 2 19.09 -8.36 2.00
N PRO A 3 19.71 -8.72 0.87
CA PRO A 3 19.49 -8.00 -0.38
C PRO A 3 18.02 -8.12 -0.75
N VAL A 4 17.29 -7.01 -0.64
CA VAL A 4 15.88 -6.96 -1.01
C VAL A 4 15.85 -6.88 -2.53
N HIS A 5 15.53 -7.98 -3.19
CA HIS A 5 15.36 -8.02 -4.63
C HIS A 5 14.04 -7.35 -5.01
N PHE A 6 14.09 -6.42 -5.95
CA PHE A 6 12.91 -5.83 -6.54
C PHE A 6 12.28 -6.83 -7.50
N LEU A 7 11.07 -7.29 -7.20
CA LEU A 7 10.34 -8.23 -8.04
C LEU A 7 9.50 -7.47 -9.06
N SER A 8 9.73 -7.75 -10.33
CA SER A 8 8.93 -7.19 -11.42
C SER A 8 9.11 -7.98 -12.70
N ASN A 9 7.98 -8.22 -13.38
CA ASN A 9 7.95 -8.66 -14.78
C ASN A 9 7.36 -7.60 -15.71
N SER A 10 7.02 -6.40 -15.21
CA SER A 10 6.42 -5.37 -16.04
C SER A 10 7.41 -4.79 -17.07
N PRO A 11 7.01 -4.66 -18.35
CA PRO A 11 7.85 -4.05 -19.38
C PRO A 11 8.22 -2.60 -19.07
N LYS A 12 7.31 -1.83 -18.43
CA LYS A 12 7.56 -0.44 -18.02
C LYS A 12 8.72 -0.36 -17.02
N ILE A 13 8.74 -1.24 -16.03
CA ILE A 13 9.81 -1.27 -15.02
C ILE A 13 11.11 -1.77 -15.62
N ASN A 14 11.07 -2.77 -16.50
CA ASN A 14 12.24 -3.26 -17.23
C ASN A 14 12.88 -2.14 -18.05
N ASN A 15 12.09 -1.25 -18.66
CA ASN A 15 12.61 -0.08 -19.37
C ASN A 15 13.26 0.94 -18.42
N ILE A 16 12.69 1.17 -17.24
CA ILE A 16 13.30 2.02 -16.20
C ILE A 16 14.64 1.42 -15.74
N VAL A 17 14.68 0.13 -15.44
CA VAL A 17 15.88 -0.62 -15.05
C VAL A 17 16.95 -0.53 -16.12
N LYS A 18 16.61 -0.76 -17.38
CA LYS A 18 17.52 -0.60 -18.52
C LYS A 18 18.04 0.83 -18.63
N GLY A 19 17.16 1.83 -18.48
CA GLY A 19 17.52 3.25 -18.47
C GLY A 19 18.59 3.57 -17.43
N PHE A 20 18.34 3.22 -16.16
CA PHE A 20 19.30 3.39 -15.08
C PHE A 20 20.61 2.58 -15.27
N THR A 21 20.53 1.40 -15.89
CA THR A 21 21.71 0.57 -16.17
C THR A 21 22.58 1.20 -17.25
N LEU A 22 21.99 1.77 -18.29
CA LEU A 22 22.71 2.46 -19.36
C LEU A 22 23.34 3.77 -18.87
N THR A 23 22.67 4.48 -17.97
CA THR A 23 23.20 5.71 -17.37
C THR A 23 24.19 5.43 -16.23
N ARG A 24 24.42 4.16 -15.85
CA ARG A 24 25.37 3.76 -14.80
C ARG A 24 26.84 4.04 -15.14
N SER A 25 27.20 4.24 -16.41
CA SER A 25 28.55 4.70 -16.79
C SER A 25 28.65 6.22 -16.89
N LEU A 26 27.51 6.92 -16.89
CA LEU A 26 27.41 8.37 -17.07
C LEU A 26 27.29 9.04 -15.68
N PHE A 27 28.06 10.09 -15.42
CA PHE A 27 27.94 10.90 -14.20
C PHE A 27 26.79 11.90 -14.32
N VAL A 28 25.59 11.38 -14.60
CA VAL A 28 24.39 12.20 -14.88
C VAL A 28 23.36 12.05 -13.77
N SER A 29 22.68 13.15 -13.46
CA SER A 29 21.58 13.18 -12.50
C SER A 29 20.31 12.59 -13.11
N SER A 30 19.67 11.67 -12.38
CA SER A 30 18.43 11.01 -12.77
C SER A 30 17.37 11.13 -11.67
N LEU A 31 16.11 11.24 -12.05
CA LEU A 31 14.97 11.36 -11.13
C LEU A 31 13.98 10.21 -11.36
N LEU A 32 13.57 9.52 -10.29
CA LEU A 32 12.49 8.53 -10.31
C LEU A 32 11.26 9.07 -9.58
N VAL A 33 10.14 9.18 -10.29
CA VAL A 33 8.91 9.77 -9.76
C VAL A 33 7.76 8.78 -9.85
N GLY A 34 6.92 8.71 -8.83
CA GLY A 34 5.68 7.95 -8.89
C GLY A 34 4.97 7.99 -7.55
N LYS A 35 3.76 7.43 -7.45
CA LYS A 35 2.99 7.46 -6.20
C LYS A 35 3.72 6.79 -5.03
N GLU A 36 3.30 7.11 -3.82
CA GLU A 36 3.83 6.55 -2.58
C GLU A 36 3.75 5.01 -2.54
N HIS A 37 4.62 4.35 -1.79
CA HIS A 37 4.57 2.90 -1.56
C HIS A 37 4.62 2.01 -2.83
N THR A 38 5.20 2.50 -3.93
CA THR A 38 5.41 1.74 -5.18
C THR A 38 6.73 0.94 -5.20
N GLY A 39 7.52 1.00 -4.12
CA GLY A 39 8.79 0.27 -4.01
C GLY A 39 9.99 0.98 -4.66
N LYS A 40 9.89 2.29 -4.95
CA LYS A 40 10.98 3.10 -5.55
C LYS A 40 12.31 2.96 -4.81
N LYS A 41 12.29 3.01 -3.46
CA LYS A 41 13.48 2.87 -2.62
C LYS A 41 14.17 1.51 -2.83
N THR A 42 13.38 0.45 -2.86
CA THR A 42 13.87 -0.92 -3.11
C THR A 42 14.46 -1.06 -4.51
N LEU A 43 13.82 -0.49 -5.54
CA LEU A 43 14.32 -0.53 -6.91
C LEU A 43 15.69 0.13 -7.04
N ILE A 44 15.83 1.36 -6.54
CA ILE A 44 17.09 2.10 -6.62
C ILE A 44 18.16 1.45 -5.73
N GLY A 45 17.82 1.01 -4.52
CA GLY A 45 18.76 0.30 -3.65
C GLY A 45 19.28 -1.01 -4.26
N MET A 46 18.47 -1.71 -5.06
CA MET A 46 18.92 -2.88 -5.80
C MET A 46 19.89 -2.53 -6.94
N LEU A 47 19.64 -1.43 -7.66
CA LEU A 47 20.48 -0.99 -8.79
C LEU A 47 21.81 -0.39 -8.32
N PHE A 48 21.80 0.25 -7.15
CA PHE A 48 22.88 1.05 -6.60
C PHE A 48 23.16 0.66 -5.13
N PRO A 49 23.62 -0.57 -4.86
CA PRO A 49 23.72 -1.12 -3.51
C PRO A 49 24.80 -0.47 -2.63
N ASN A 50 25.80 0.17 -3.24
CA ASN A 50 26.94 0.77 -2.54
C ASN A 50 26.80 2.28 -2.32
N SER A 51 25.72 2.89 -2.83
CA SER A 51 25.55 4.34 -2.80
C SER A 51 24.93 4.80 -1.48
N ILE A 52 25.27 6.02 -1.08
CA ILE A 52 24.75 6.58 0.17
C ILE A 52 23.37 7.16 -0.06
N THR A 53 22.46 6.82 0.83
CA THR A 53 21.08 7.30 0.85
C THR A 53 20.90 8.43 1.84
N VAL A 54 20.33 9.54 1.39
CA VAL A 54 20.07 10.74 2.20
C VAL A 54 18.62 11.18 2.04
N ASP A 55 18.00 11.66 3.11
CA ASP A 55 16.69 12.30 3.06
C ASP A 55 16.83 13.77 2.65
N ALA A 56 16.04 14.20 1.67
CA ALA A 56 15.98 15.59 1.22
C ALA A 56 15.53 16.58 2.30
N SER A 57 14.88 16.09 3.36
CA SER A 57 14.41 16.89 4.50
C SER A 57 15.58 17.40 5.36
N SER A 58 16.71 16.70 5.35
CA SER A 58 17.90 17.01 6.15
C SER A 58 18.94 17.80 5.35
N LYS A 59 18.86 19.14 5.40
CA LYS A 59 19.75 20.03 4.62
C LYS A 59 21.24 19.82 4.90
N GLU A 60 21.62 19.69 6.17
CA GLU A 60 23.03 19.58 6.59
C GLU A 60 23.66 18.27 6.11
N GLU A 61 22.94 17.16 6.29
CA GLU A 61 23.37 15.83 5.83
C GLU A 61 23.53 15.79 4.30
N LEU A 62 22.62 16.43 3.57
CA LEU A 62 22.68 16.48 2.12
C LEU A 62 23.92 17.25 1.62
N ILE A 63 24.21 18.42 2.20
CA ILE A 63 25.39 19.20 1.82
C ILE A 63 26.67 18.43 2.15
N LEU A 64 26.72 17.76 3.30
CA LEU A 64 27.87 16.95 3.70
C LEU A 64 28.07 15.76 2.75
N ALA A 65 26.98 15.06 2.41
CA ALA A 65 27.01 13.93 1.49
C ALA A 65 27.45 14.36 0.10
N LEU A 66 26.90 15.47 -0.43
CA LEU A 66 27.30 16.06 -1.70
C LEU A 66 28.79 16.39 -1.72
N LYS A 67 29.38 16.85 -0.62
CA LYS A 67 30.83 17.15 -0.58
C LYS A 67 31.71 15.90 -0.55
N LYS A 68 31.26 14.83 0.12
CA LYS A 68 32.07 13.63 0.37
C LYS A 68 31.95 12.55 -0.71
N HIS A 69 30.83 12.50 -1.43
CA HIS A 69 30.52 11.39 -2.33
C HIS A 69 30.11 11.85 -3.71
N ASN A 70 30.54 11.09 -4.71
CA ASN A 70 30.22 11.34 -6.12
C ASN A 70 28.94 10.61 -6.57
N GLU A 71 28.44 9.66 -5.78
CA GLU A 71 27.22 8.90 -6.06
C GLU A 71 26.30 8.92 -4.84
N ILE A 72 25.12 9.54 -4.99
CA ILE A 72 24.19 9.78 -3.88
C ILE A 72 22.76 9.50 -4.33
N ILE A 73 22.00 8.84 -3.46
CA ILE A 73 20.56 8.63 -3.60
C ILE A 73 19.85 9.60 -2.66
N ILE A 74 18.96 10.43 -3.19
CA ILE A 74 18.18 11.40 -2.42
C ILE A 74 16.72 10.93 -2.41
N TYR A 75 16.13 10.74 -1.23
CA TYR A 75 14.72 10.40 -1.07
C TYR A 75 13.87 11.61 -0.67
N ASN A 76 12.57 11.57 -0.96
CA ASN A 76 11.60 12.62 -0.65
C ASN A 76 11.96 13.97 -1.30
N PHE A 77 12.47 13.94 -2.53
CA PHE A 77 13.00 15.12 -3.21
C PHE A 77 11.97 16.26 -3.33
N GLU A 78 10.68 15.97 -3.34
CA GLU A 78 9.58 16.94 -3.29
C GLU A 78 9.67 17.92 -2.11
N ASN A 79 10.25 17.50 -0.98
CA ASN A 79 10.36 18.33 0.22
C ASN A 79 11.46 19.41 0.10
N LEU A 80 12.30 19.32 -0.94
CA LEU A 80 13.49 20.14 -1.08
C LEU A 80 13.16 21.49 -1.74
N LYS A 81 12.95 22.52 -0.93
CA LYS A 81 12.63 23.87 -1.44
C LYS A 81 13.82 24.62 -2.08
N TYR A 82 15.05 24.21 -1.78
CA TYR A 82 16.29 24.92 -2.17
C TYR A 82 17.15 24.13 -3.18
N PHE A 83 16.53 23.29 -4.02
CA PHE A 83 17.30 22.38 -4.87
C PHE A 83 18.07 23.12 -5.97
N GLU A 84 17.67 24.36 -6.28
CA GLU A 84 18.32 25.24 -7.25
C GLU A 84 19.76 25.61 -6.84
N ASP A 85 20.03 25.73 -5.54
CA ASP A 85 21.35 26.14 -5.04
C ASP A 85 22.35 24.97 -4.96
N LEU A 86 21.87 23.73 -5.17
CA LEU A 86 22.71 22.54 -5.07
C LEU A 86 23.52 22.32 -6.36
N ASN A 87 24.85 22.22 -6.23
CA ASN A 87 25.72 21.88 -7.35
C ASN A 87 25.75 20.35 -7.58
N PHE A 88 25.25 19.93 -8.74
CA PHE A 88 25.19 18.56 -9.21
C PHE A 88 26.28 18.21 -10.24
N GLU A 89 27.17 19.15 -10.55
CA GLU A 89 28.25 18.95 -11.53
C GLU A 89 29.16 17.79 -11.15
N ASN A 90 29.47 16.94 -12.14
CA ASN A 90 30.33 15.76 -12.04
C ASN A 90 29.92 14.76 -10.93
N LYS A 91 28.64 14.76 -10.52
CA LYS A 91 28.10 13.84 -9.54
C LYS A 91 26.94 13.06 -10.12
N ARG A 92 26.84 11.80 -9.74
CA ARG A 92 25.67 10.98 -10.00
C ARG A 92 24.69 11.16 -8.85
N ILE A 93 23.57 11.81 -9.16
CA ILE A 93 22.50 12.03 -8.19
C ILE A 93 21.27 11.28 -8.67
N ILE A 94 20.78 10.39 -7.82
CA ILE A 94 19.55 9.64 -8.07
C ILE A 94 18.51 10.16 -7.09
N ALA A 95 17.63 11.03 -7.56
CA ALA A 95 16.55 11.55 -6.76
C ALA A 95 15.31 10.64 -6.86
N ILE A 96 14.59 10.48 -5.76
CA ILE A 96 13.30 9.81 -5.72
C ILE A 96 12.27 10.78 -5.19
N ALA A 97 11.18 10.93 -5.92
CA ALA A 97 10.06 11.77 -5.53
C ALA A 97 8.71 11.04 -5.58
N ASN A 98 7.76 11.51 -4.78
CA ASN A 98 6.37 11.06 -4.87
C ASN A 98 5.57 11.81 -5.95
N HIS A 99 5.89 13.09 -6.15
CA HIS A 99 5.29 13.97 -7.15
C HIS A 99 6.33 14.99 -7.61
N ILE A 100 6.03 15.67 -8.71
CA ILE A 100 6.86 16.77 -9.23
C ILE A 100 6.03 18.05 -9.17
N ASP A 101 6.45 18.98 -8.34
CA ASP A 101 6.00 20.36 -8.40
C ASP A 101 7.07 21.18 -9.15
N ASN A 102 6.71 21.78 -10.28
CA ASN A 102 7.58 22.55 -11.20
C ASN A 102 8.50 21.71 -12.13
N SER A 103 7.90 21.01 -13.10
CA SER A 103 8.60 20.21 -14.12
C SER A 103 9.75 20.95 -14.83
N GLN A 104 9.54 22.21 -15.23
CA GLN A 104 10.52 23.00 -15.99
C GLN A 104 11.87 23.21 -15.26
N LYS A 105 11.85 23.28 -13.92
CA LYS A 105 13.07 23.49 -13.12
C LYS A 105 13.83 22.19 -12.92
N ILE A 106 13.10 21.09 -12.80
CA ILE A 106 13.63 19.74 -12.62
C ILE A 106 14.27 19.25 -13.93
N GLU A 107 13.64 19.49 -15.07
CA GLU A 107 14.17 19.14 -16.41
C GLU A 107 15.52 19.81 -16.72
N LYS A 108 15.83 20.96 -16.10
CA LYS A 108 17.12 21.63 -16.26
C LYS A 108 18.27 20.96 -15.51
N LYS A 109 17.98 20.24 -14.41
CA LYS A 109 19.00 19.63 -13.54
C LYS A 109 19.11 18.12 -13.69
N PHE A 110 18.05 17.46 -14.16
CA PHE A 110 18.01 16.03 -14.33
C PHE A 110 18.02 15.69 -15.81
N ALA A 111 19.02 14.91 -16.23
CA ALA A 111 19.16 14.46 -17.62
C ALA A 111 18.08 13.42 -17.98
N PHE A 112 17.63 12.64 -16.99
CA PHE A 112 16.63 11.60 -17.19
C PHE A 112 15.60 11.65 -16.07
N ILE A 113 14.32 11.60 -16.45
CA ILE A 113 13.18 11.52 -15.55
C ILE A 113 12.41 10.25 -15.89
N TYR A 114 12.27 9.36 -14.91
CA TYR A 114 11.58 8.09 -15.03
C TYR A 114 10.30 8.11 -14.20
N HIS A 115 9.20 7.64 -14.78
CA HIS A 115 7.91 7.55 -14.12
C HIS A 115 7.59 6.11 -13.72
N MET A 116 7.56 5.86 -12.41
CA MET A 116 7.17 4.59 -11.81
C MET A 116 5.64 4.45 -11.87
N PRO A 117 5.10 3.40 -12.53
CA PRO A 117 3.67 3.18 -12.58
C PRO A 117 3.13 2.82 -11.20
N SER A 118 1.85 3.16 -10.98
CA SER A 118 1.10 2.71 -9.82
C SER A 118 0.93 1.18 -9.83
N LEU A 119 0.56 0.61 -8.69
CA LEU A 119 0.42 -0.85 -8.56
C LEU A 119 -0.77 -1.40 -9.35
N GLU A 120 -1.80 -0.59 -9.55
CA GLU A 120 -2.99 -0.93 -10.35
C GLU A 120 -2.67 -1.03 -11.85
N GLU A 121 -1.74 -0.21 -12.33
CA GLU A 121 -1.34 -0.16 -13.76
C GLU A 121 -0.30 -1.22 -14.14
N ARG A 122 0.14 -2.03 -13.18
CA ARG A 122 1.22 -2.99 -13.35
C ARG A 122 0.70 -4.38 -13.71
N GLU A 123 1.26 -4.94 -14.76
CA GLU A 123 1.00 -6.31 -15.21
C GLU A 123 1.59 -7.38 -14.27
N ASP A 124 2.50 -7.01 -13.35
CA ASP A 124 3.16 -7.93 -12.43
C ASP A 124 2.50 -8.03 -11.04
N LEU A 125 1.30 -7.46 -10.89
CA LEU A 125 0.55 -7.48 -9.63
C LEU A 125 0.33 -8.90 -9.10
N ASP A 126 -0.03 -9.85 -9.97
CA ASP A 126 -0.29 -11.23 -9.56
C ASP A 126 0.95 -11.91 -8.96
N LEU A 127 2.12 -11.70 -9.57
CA LEU A 127 3.39 -12.23 -9.07
C LEU A 127 3.77 -11.61 -7.72
N LEU A 128 3.47 -10.32 -7.55
CA LEU A 128 3.73 -9.62 -6.30
C LEU A 128 2.81 -10.13 -5.17
N ILE A 129 1.53 -10.39 -5.48
CA ILE A 129 0.59 -10.99 -4.54
C ILE A 129 1.09 -12.37 -4.11
N GLU A 130 1.49 -13.23 -5.05
CA GLU A 130 2.02 -14.57 -4.74
C GLU A 130 3.29 -14.51 -3.90
N TYR A 131 4.19 -13.56 -4.20
CA TYR A 131 5.38 -13.33 -3.40
C TYR A 131 5.02 -12.96 -1.95
N PHE A 132 4.12 -12.00 -1.76
CA PHE A 132 3.69 -11.59 -0.43
C PHE A 132 2.91 -12.68 0.31
N GLN A 133 2.13 -13.51 -0.40
CA GLN A 133 1.48 -14.69 0.22
C GLN A 133 2.52 -15.66 0.77
N ASN A 134 3.56 -15.96 -0.02
CA ASN A 134 4.64 -16.85 0.41
C ASN A 134 5.48 -16.23 1.54
N GLU A 135 5.69 -14.90 1.51
CA GLU A 135 6.38 -14.16 2.57
C GLU A 135 5.60 -14.30 3.89
N ILE A 136 4.31 -14.00 3.88
CA ILE A 136 3.45 -14.08 5.06
C ILE A 136 3.34 -15.52 5.57
N GLN A 137 3.22 -16.51 4.67
CA GLN A 137 3.17 -17.92 5.06
C GLN A 137 4.42 -18.34 5.83
N LYS A 138 5.61 -17.92 5.36
CA LYS A 138 6.88 -18.19 6.03
C LYS A 138 7.02 -17.44 7.34
N GLU A 139 6.62 -16.17 7.36
CA GLU A 139 6.67 -15.32 8.56
C GLU A 139 5.81 -15.90 9.69
N LEU A 140 4.61 -16.36 9.35
CA LEU A 140 3.67 -16.96 10.30
C LEU A 140 3.89 -18.46 10.54
N MET A 141 4.91 -19.06 9.89
CA MET A 141 5.24 -20.49 9.99
C MET A 141 4.03 -21.41 9.71
N LEU A 142 3.22 -21.07 8.70
CA LEU A 142 2.02 -21.85 8.36
C LEU A 142 2.37 -23.02 7.44
N ASP A 143 1.97 -24.23 7.84
CA ASP A 143 2.16 -25.46 7.06
C ASP A 143 1.19 -25.57 5.87
N TYR A 144 0.21 -24.68 5.74
CA TYR A 144 -0.79 -24.69 4.67
C TYR A 144 -0.73 -23.42 3.81
N PRO A 145 -1.05 -23.53 2.50
CA PRO A 145 -1.02 -22.39 1.60
C PRO A 145 -2.12 -21.39 1.92
N ILE A 146 -1.75 -20.11 2.00
CA ILE A 146 -2.69 -19.00 2.19
C ILE A 146 -3.43 -18.74 0.88
N LYS A 147 -4.74 -19.00 0.83
CA LYS A 147 -5.60 -18.58 -0.29
C LYS A 147 -6.20 -17.21 0.02
N LEU A 148 -5.81 -16.17 -0.71
CA LEU A 148 -6.44 -14.84 -0.62
C LEU A 148 -7.42 -14.63 -1.78
N ASP A 149 -8.47 -13.84 -1.52
CA ASP A 149 -9.36 -13.38 -2.57
C ASP A 149 -8.77 -12.15 -3.25
N LYS A 150 -8.25 -12.36 -4.46
CA LYS A 150 -7.59 -11.32 -5.26
C LYS A 150 -8.53 -10.14 -5.59
N LYS A 151 -9.85 -10.36 -5.65
CA LYS A 151 -10.83 -9.32 -6.00
C LYS A 151 -11.06 -8.30 -4.89
N ASN A 152 -10.78 -8.68 -3.65
CA ASN A 152 -11.01 -7.87 -2.45
C ASN A 152 -9.70 -7.31 -1.87
N LEU A 153 -8.66 -7.17 -2.70
CA LEU A 153 -7.40 -6.54 -2.31
C LEU A 153 -7.48 -5.04 -2.55
N ASP A 154 -6.92 -4.27 -1.61
CA ASP A 154 -6.92 -2.81 -1.65
C ASP A 154 -5.60 -2.28 -2.23
N LEU A 155 -5.68 -1.55 -3.33
CA LEU A 155 -4.52 -1.00 -4.04
C LEU A 155 -4.41 0.54 -3.90
N SER A 156 -5.28 1.17 -3.11
CA SER A 156 -5.38 2.63 -2.97
C SER A 156 -4.06 3.32 -2.62
N THR A 157 -3.26 2.71 -1.75
CA THR A 157 -1.90 3.17 -1.39
C THR A 157 -0.83 2.15 -1.79
N ASN A 158 -0.99 1.53 -2.97
CA ASN A 158 -0.04 0.58 -3.57
C ASN A 158 0.33 -0.58 -2.61
N ILE A 159 1.61 -0.82 -2.34
CA ILE A 159 2.08 -1.98 -1.56
C ILE A 159 1.59 -1.91 -0.11
N GLN A 160 1.41 -0.71 0.44
CA GLN A 160 1.00 -0.54 1.84
C GLN A 160 -0.43 -1.03 2.05
N SER A 161 -1.39 -0.50 1.29
CA SER A 161 -2.79 -0.96 1.34
C SER A 161 -2.91 -2.43 0.94
N LEU A 162 -2.10 -2.87 -0.03
CA LEU A 162 -2.10 -4.26 -0.48
C LEU A 162 -1.76 -5.19 0.69
N LYS A 163 -0.59 -5.01 1.33
CA LYS A 163 -0.18 -5.82 2.48
C LYS A 163 -1.23 -5.75 3.60
N ALA A 164 -1.71 -4.56 3.94
CA ALA A 164 -2.74 -4.40 4.97
C ALA A 164 -4.04 -5.16 4.64
N SER A 165 -4.48 -5.17 3.39
CA SER A 165 -5.65 -5.95 2.96
C SER A 165 -5.41 -7.46 3.02
N MET A 166 -4.19 -7.92 2.71
CA MET A 166 -3.82 -9.34 2.81
C MET A 166 -3.88 -9.84 4.27
N TYR A 167 -3.28 -9.11 5.22
CA TYR A 167 -3.37 -9.45 6.64
C TYR A 167 -4.81 -9.39 7.15
N ARG A 168 -5.61 -8.40 6.73
CA ARG A 168 -7.04 -8.33 7.09
C ARG A 168 -7.81 -9.56 6.61
N GLN A 169 -7.60 -10.00 5.38
CA GLN A 169 -8.24 -11.21 4.86
C GLN A 169 -7.80 -12.47 5.61
N LEU A 170 -6.53 -12.55 6.01
CA LEU A 170 -6.02 -13.65 6.82
C LEU A 170 -6.72 -13.74 8.16
N ILE A 171 -6.74 -12.63 8.90
CA ILE A 171 -7.41 -12.52 10.20
C ILE A 171 -8.87 -12.95 10.04
N ASN A 172 -9.60 -12.38 9.08
CA ASN A 172 -11.02 -12.71 8.85
C ASN A 172 -11.28 -14.20 8.59
N LYS A 173 -10.29 -14.97 8.14
CA LYS A 173 -10.42 -16.42 7.90
C LYS A 173 -10.03 -17.27 9.10
N THR A 174 -9.25 -16.73 10.04
CA THR A 174 -8.79 -17.45 11.23
C THR A 174 -9.61 -17.14 12.48
N LEU A 175 -10.39 -16.05 12.49
CA LEU A 175 -11.25 -15.70 13.62
C LEU A 175 -12.30 -16.77 13.91
N ASN A 176 -12.47 -17.10 15.18
CA ASN A 176 -13.56 -17.91 15.71
C ASN A 176 -14.64 -17.03 16.39
N SER A 177 -15.66 -17.65 17.00
CA SER A 177 -16.75 -16.91 17.68
C SER A 177 -16.25 -16.05 18.84
N ASP A 178 -15.31 -16.58 19.61
CA ASP A 178 -14.80 -15.94 20.82
C ASP A 178 -13.93 -14.74 20.45
N ASP A 179 -13.17 -14.84 19.35
CA ASP A 179 -12.42 -13.71 18.81
C ASP A 179 -13.36 -12.59 18.33
N ILE A 180 -14.49 -12.94 17.69
CA ILE A 180 -15.49 -11.96 17.24
C ILE A 180 -16.13 -11.26 18.44
N GLU A 181 -16.49 -12.03 19.48
CA GLU A 181 -17.03 -11.49 20.72
C GLU A 181 -16.02 -10.54 21.39
N HIS A 182 -14.76 -10.94 21.48
CA HIS A 182 -13.70 -10.12 22.04
C HIS A 182 -13.48 -8.82 21.23
N ILE A 183 -13.48 -8.90 19.90
CA ILE A 183 -13.36 -7.70 19.04
C ILE A 183 -14.54 -6.74 19.28
N LEU A 184 -15.76 -7.27 19.37
CA LEU A 184 -16.94 -6.46 19.68
C LEU A 184 -16.84 -5.85 21.09
N PHE A 185 -16.40 -6.63 22.08
CA PHE A 185 -16.20 -6.16 23.45
C PHE A 185 -15.21 -5.00 23.51
N GLU A 186 -14.01 -5.14 22.95
CA GLU A 186 -12.98 -4.10 22.95
C GLU A 186 -13.45 -2.83 22.21
N TYR A 187 -14.16 -2.99 21.09
CA TYR A 187 -14.72 -1.85 20.38
C TYR A 187 -15.77 -1.13 21.25
N LEU A 188 -16.71 -1.88 21.83
CA LEU A 188 -17.77 -1.32 22.66
C LEU A 188 -17.23 -0.68 23.93
N LEU A 189 -16.24 -1.29 24.60
CA LEU A 189 -15.62 -0.75 25.81
C LEU A 189 -15.04 0.65 25.59
N ASN A 190 -14.47 0.90 24.40
CA ASN A 190 -13.86 2.18 24.07
C ASN A 190 -14.85 3.23 23.51
N ASN A 191 -16.06 2.82 23.12
CA ASN A 191 -16.99 3.69 22.38
C ASN A 191 -18.39 3.81 23.03
N ILE A 192 -18.76 2.94 23.96
CA ILE A 192 -20.04 3.05 24.68
C ILE A 192 -20.02 4.32 25.53
N ASP A 193 -20.97 5.21 25.25
CA ASP A 193 -21.25 6.41 26.02
C ASP A 193 -22.73 6.81 25.87
N GLY A 194 -23.20 7.77 26.67
CA GLY A 194 -24.53 8.35 26.59
C GLY A 194 -25.66 7.43 27.09
N ASN A 195 -26.90 7.81 26.74
CA ASN A 195 -28.13 7.23 27.32
C ASN A 195 -28.84 6.21 26.40
N ASN A 196 -28.30 5.88 25.23
CA ASN A 196 -28.97 5.02 24.24
C ASN A 196 -28.01 4.11 23.46
N ALA A 197 -26.83 3.84 24.02
CA ALA A 197 -25.77 3.05 23.39
C ALA A 197 -26.25 1.70 22.83
N TYR A 198 -27.21 1.03 23.50
CA TYR A 198 -27.76 -0.24 22.98
C TYR A 198 -28.33 -0.10 21.56
N ARG A 199 -29.21 0.90 21.32
CA ARG A 199 -29.79 1.10 19.98
C ARG A 199 -28.74 1.59 18.98
N GLU A 200 -27.83 2.43 19.45
CA GLU A 200 -26.76 3.00 18.63
C GLU A 200 -25.77 1.94 18.15
N TYR A 201 -25.50 0.90 18.92
CA TYR A 201 -24.55 -0.16 18.56
C TYR A 201 -25.19 -1.45 18.06
N LEU A 202 -26.53 -1.61 18.15
CA LEU A 202 -27.24 -2.81 17.69
C LEU A 202 -26.95 -3.16 16.21
N PHE A 203 -26.66 -2.14 15.38
CA PHE A 203 -26.31 -2.36 13.98
C PHE A 203 -25.05 -3.21 13.78
N LEU A 204 -24.10 -3.21 14.75
CA LEU A 204 -22.88 -4.01 14.68
C LEU A 204 -23.17 -5.50 14.55
N PHE A 205 -24.26 -5.97 15.17
CA PHE A 205 -24.72 -7.35 15.06
C PHE A 205 -25.73 -7.54 13.92
N GLU A 206 -26.74 -6.67 13.84
CA GLU A 206 -27.86 -6.89 12.91
C GLU A 206 -27.46 -6.76 11.44
N ARG A 207 -26.63 -5.77 11.08
CA ARG A 207 -26.19 -5.55 9.70
C ARG A 207 -25.46 -6.75 9.11
N PRO A 208 -24.39 -7.30 9.74
CA PRO A 208 -23.70 -8.45 9.17
C PRO A 208 -24.59 -9.69 9.10
N LEU A 209 -25.44 -9.94 10.10
CA LEU A 209 -26.36 -11.08 10.11
C LEU A 209 -27.35 -11.01 8.93
N ILE A 210 -27.98 -9.85 8.71
CA ILE A 210 -28.95 -9.65 7.62
C ILE A 210 -28.25 -9.70 6.26
N LYS A 211 -27.10 -9.01 6.09
CA LYS A 211 -26.32 -9.05 4.84
C LYS A 211 -25.92 -10.47 4.45
N ALA A 212 -25.40 -11.25 5.40
CA ALA A 212 -25.01 -12.64 5.17
C ALA A 212 -26.21 -13.51 4.78
N GLY A 213 -27.34 -13.32 5.47
CA GLY A 213 -28.60 -13.99 5.16
C GLY A 213 -29.12 -13.68 3.77
N LEU A 214 -29.15 -12.41 3.37
CA LEU A 214 -29.59 -11.98 2.03
C LEU A 214 -28.68 -12.56 0.95
N LYS A 215 -27.36 -12.52 1.14
CA LYS A 215 -26.38 -13.09 0.21
C LYS A 215 -26.55 -14.61 0.06
N LYS A 216 -26.82 -15.32 1.16
CA LYS A 216 -26.95 -16.79 1.19
C LYS A 216 -28.28 -17.28 0.62
N TYR A 217 -29.39 -16.63 0.95
CA TYR A 217 -30.74 -17.13 0.62
C TYR A 217 -31.42 -16.38 -0.53
N LYS A 218 -30.93 -15.19 -0.89
CA LYS A 218 -31.43 -14.34 -1.98
C LYS A 218 -32.94 -14.04 -1.93
N SER A 219 -33.58 -14.22 -0.76
CA SER A 219 -35.01 -14.07 -0.56
C SER A 219 -35.29 -13.58 0.85
N GLN A 220 -35.95 -12.42 0.96
CA GLN A 220 -36.35 -11.85 2.24
C GLN A 220 -37.37 -12.72 2.98
N LEU A 221 -38.32 -13.35 2.27
CA LEU A 221 -39.32 -14.23 2.87
C LEU A 221 -38.68 -15.50 3.48
N LYS A 222 -37.72 -16.08 2.75
CA LYS A 222 -36.96 -17.22 3.26
C LYS A 222 -36.08 -16.82 4.45
N LEU A 223 -35.43 -15.66 4.35
CA LEU A 223 -34.57 -15.15 5.42
C LEU A 223 -35.38 -14.85 6.70
N SER A 224 -36.56 -14.24 6.60
CA SER A 224 -37.39 -13.94 7.78
C SER A 224 -37.79 -15.20 8.52
N SER A 225 -38.13 -16.28 7.78
CA SER A 225 -38.42 -17.58 8.39
C SER A 225 -37.20 -18.18 9.09
N ILE A 226 -35.99 -18.04 8.53
CA ILE A 226 -34.76 -18.59 9.09
C ILE A 226 -34.31 -17.83 10.33
N LEU A 227 -34.43 -16.50 10.32
CA LEU A 227 -34.10 -15.65 11.47
C LEU A 227 -35.20 -15.68 12.55
N GLY A 228 -36.34 -16.31 12.31
CA GLY A 228 -37.47 -16.30 13.23
C GLY A 228 -38.12 -14.92 13.39
N LEU A 229 -37.98 -14.04 12.38
CA LEU A 229 -38.52 -12.69 12.40
C LEU A 229 -39.80 -12.62 11.57
N ASN A 230 -40.73 -11.75 11.98
CA ASN A 230 -41.82 -11.36 11.10
C ASN A 230 -41.24 -10.69 9.84
N ARG A 231 -41.77 -11.06 8.66
CA ARG A 231 -41.33 -10.51 7.36
C ARG A 231 -41.35 -8.98 7.32
N ASN A 232 -42.39 -8.36 7.87
CA ASN A 232 -42.50 -6.89 7.92
C ASN A 232 -41.42 -6.27 8.81
N THR A 233 -41.08 -6.94 9.92
CA THR A 233 -39.99 -6.52 10.80
C THR A 233 -38.64 -6.61 10.09
N LEU A 234 -38.37 -7.72 9.39
CA LEU A 234 -37.15 -7.86 8.60
C LEU A 234 -37.06 -6.77 7.52
N ARG A 235 -38.16 -6.50 6.80
CA ARG A 235 -38.19 -5.45 5.77
C ARG A 235 -37.86 -4.07 6.37
N LYS A 236 -38.46 -3.71 7.51
CA LYS A 236 -38.14 -2.44 8.20
C LYS A 236 -36.66 -2.38 8.57
N LYS A 237 -36.09 -3.46 9.12
CA LYS A 237 -34.66 -3.52 9.46
C LYS A 237 -33.73 -3.41 8.26
N ILE A 238 -34.09 -4.00 7.12
CA ILE A 238 -33.32 -3.85 5.86
C ILE A 238 -33.29 -2.38 5.44
N GLN A 239 -34.43 -1.68 5.53
CA GLN A 239 -34.53 -0.25 5.22
C GLN A 239 -33.76 0.63 6.23
N GLU A 240 -33.91 0.37 7.53
CA GLU A 240 -33.19 1.09 8.59
C GLU A 240 -31.65 0.97 8.47
N HIS A 241 -31.18 -0.12 7.87
CA HIS A 241 -29.75 -0.41 7.71
C HIS A 241 -29.21 -0.12 6.30
N ASP A 242 -30.02 0.45 5.40
CA ASP A 242 -29.67 0.72 4.00
C ASP A 242 -29.12 -0.51 3.26
N LEU A 243 -29.84 -1.64 3.38
CA LEU A 243 -29.45 -2.96 2.83
C LEU A 243 -30.27 -3.43 1.63
N ASP A 244 -31.12 -2.55 1.07
CA ASP A 244 -31.93 -2.81 -0.12
C ASP A 244 -31.11 -2.82 -1.43
#